data_AF-A0A435JRI3-F1
#
_entry.id   AF-A0A435JRI3-F1
#
_cell.length_a   1.000
_cell.length_b   1.000
_cell.length_c   1.000
_cell.angle_alpha   90.00
_cell.angle_beta   90.00
_cell.angle_gamma   90.00
#
_symmetry.space_group_name_H-M   'P 1'
#
loop_
_entity.id
_entity.type
_entity.pdbx_description
1 polymer ?
#
loop_
_entity_poly.entity_id
_entity_poly.type
_entity_poly.pdbx_seq_one_letter_code
_entity_poly.pdbx_strand_id
1 'polypeptide(L)'
;MALKEHGVEKFGRLIDQNIAQAVYLAGLIEAAPRLQLAASPTVNIVCFRYQPGLTGEALKALNTEIMLRLQEQGIAALSDTTVHGEHWLRVAITNHRTRREDLDLLVRETVRLGHEIATQGSAPS
;
A
#
# COMPACT_ATOMS: atom_id res chain seq x y z
N MET A 1 13.79 28.01 10.20
CA MET A 1 14.35 26.85 10.94
C MET A 1 13.25 26.26 11.82
N ALA A 2 12.57 25.20 11.37
CA ALA A 2 11.40 24.63 12.07
C ALA A 2 11.75 23.85 13.36
N LEU A 3 13.04 23.53 13.58
CA LEU A 3 13.50 22.79 14.75
C LEU A 3 13.46 23.60 16.06
N LYS A 4 13.55 24.94 15.96
CA LYS A 4 13.71 25.83 17.13
C LYS A 4 12.40 26.36 17.71
N GLU A 5 11.28 26.14 17.03
CA GLU A 5 9.97 26.73 17.35
C GLU A 5 8.92 25.70 17.80
N HIS A 6 9.09 24.40 17.50
CA HIS A 6 7.99 23.42 17.67
C HIS A 6 8.32 22.17 18.49
N GLY A 7 9.53 22.07 19.06
CA GLY A 7 9.89 21.06 20.05
C GLY A 7 10.01 19.63 19.51
N VAL A 8 11.05 18.92 19.96
CA VAL A 8 11.30 17.50 19.68
C VAL A 8 10.05 16.63 19.88
N GLU A 9 9.21 16.98 20.85
CA GLU A 9 7.97 16.27 21.18
C GLU A 9 6.91 16.27 20.08
N LYS A 10 6.75 17.37 19.31
CA LYS A 10 5.76 17.43 18.23
C LYS A 10 6.17 16.57 17.04
N PHE A 11 7.47 16.49 16.77
CA PHE A 11 8.01 15.60 15.74
C PHE A 11 7.89 14.13 16.15
N GLY A 12 8.15 13.80 17.42
CA GLY A 12 7.91 12.45 17.97
C GLY A 12 6.47 11.98 17.75
N ARG A 13 5.49 12.81 18.12
CA ARG A 13 4.06 12.47 17.92
C ARG A 13 3.67 12.20 16.46
N LEU A 14 4.25 12.94 15.51
CA LEU A 14 3.98 12.72 14.08
C LEU A 14 4.58 11.40 13.58
N ILE A 15 5.76 11.02 14.09
CA ILE A 15 6.37 9.73 13.79
C ILE A 15 5.51 8.59 14.36
N ASP A 16 5.12 8.69 15.63
CA ASP A 16 4.27 7.70 16.30
C ASP A 16 2.93 7.52 15.57
N GLN A 17 2.33 8.63 15.12
CA GLN A 17 1.10 8.60 14.32
C GLN A 17 1.29 7.84 13.00
N ASN A 18 2.36 8.12 12.26
CA ASN A 18 2.63 7.45 10.99
C ASN A 18 2.92 5.94 11.19
N ILE A 19 3.60 5.57 12.27
CA ILE A 19 3.81 4.16 12.64
C ILE A 19 2.48 3.49 12.98
N ALA A 20 1.62 4.13 13.78
CA ALA A 20 0.30 3.61 14.11
C ALA A 20 -0.58 3.42 12.85
N GLN A 21 -0.45 4.30 11.86
CA GLN A 21 -1.11 4.16 10.56
C GLN A 21 -0.57 2.98 9.75
N ALA A 22 0.75 2.76 9.76
CA ALA A 22 1.35 1.61 9.08
C ALA A 22 0.89 0.29 9.71
N VAL A 23 0.83 0.23 11.04
CA VAL A 23 0.28 -0.93 11.77
C VAL A 23 -1.19 -1.16 11.43
N TYR A 24 -2.00 -0.08 11.39
CA TYR A 24 -3.41 -0.18 11.00
C TYR A 24 -3.58 -0.72 9.58
N LEU A 25 -2.84 -0.17 8.61
CA LEU A 25 -2.86 -0.63 7.23
C LEU A 25 -2.43 -2.10 7.10
N ALA A 26 -1.38 -2.52 7.82
CA ALA A 26 -0.95 -3.91 7.83
C ALA A 26 -2.06 -4.85 8.33
N GLY A 27 -2.78 -4.48 9.39
CA GLY A 27 -3.93 -5.25 9.89
C GLY A 27 -5.06 -5.38 8.87
N LEU A 28 -5.36 -4.31 8.11
CA LEU A 28 -6.35 -4.37 7.02
C LEU A 28 -5.90 -5.33 5.90
N ILE A 29 -4.61 -5.31 5.56
CA ILE A 29 -4.02 -6.17 4.52
C ILE A 29 -4.06 -7.63 4.95
N GLU A 30 -3.68 -7.95 6.19
CA GLU A 30 -3.70 -9.31 6.74
C GLU A 30 -5.13 -9.88 6.81
N ALA A 31 -6.13 -9.02 7.07
CA ALA A 31 -7.53 -9.42 7.09
C ALA A 31 -8.14 -9.63 5.68
N ALA A 32 -7.47 -9.19 4.62
CA ALA A 32 -7.97 -9.28 3.24
C ALA A 32 -7.44 -10.55 2.52
N PRO A 33 -8.30 -11.53 2.16
CA PRO A 33 -7.84 -12.84 1.65
C PRO A 33 -7.04 -12.82 0.34
N ARG A 34 -7.16 -11.74 -0.44
CA ARG A 34 -6.49 -11.57 -1.73
C ARG A 34 -5.28 -10.65 -1.64
N LEU A 35 -4.94 -10.16 -0.46
CA LEU A 35 -3.75 -9.35 -0.25
C LEU A 35 -2.69 -10.15 0.51
N GLN A 36 -1.43 -9.82 0.25
CA GLN A 36 -0.30 -10.41 0.93
C GLN A 36 0.60 -9.29 1.43
N LEU A 37 0.92 -9.32 2.72
CA LEU A 37 1.90 -8.44 3.35
C LEU A 37 3.30 -9.03 3.15
N ALA A 38 4.28 -8.18 2.78
CA ALA A 38 5.68 -8.62 2.62
C ALA A 38 6.34 -8.93 3.97
N ALA A 39 6.10 -8.06 4.95
CA ALA A 39 6.58 -8.17 6.33
C ALA A 39 5.78 -7.23 7.24
N SER A 40 5.75 -7.52 8.55
CA SER A 40 5.19 -6.60 9.53
C SER A 40 5.95 -5.26 9.51
N PRO A 41 5.26 -4.11 9.52
CA PRO A 41 5.91 -2.81 9.42
C PRO A 41 6.71 -2.50 10.70
N THR A 42 7.96 -2.09 10.54
CA THR A 42 8.81 -1.61 11.65
C THR A 42 8.82 -0.09 11.77
N VAL A 43 8.36 0.60 10.73
CA VAL A 43 8.30 2.07 10.61
C VAL A 43 7.03 2.46 9.82
N ASN A 44 6.99 3.66 9.24
CA ASN A 44 5.89 4.18 8.43
C ASN A 44 5.80 3.60 7.00
N ILE A 45 6.38 2.43 6.75
CA ILE A 45 6.42 1.80 5.41
C ILE A 45 5.71 0.46 5.47
N VAL A 46 4.78 0.25 4.54
CA VAL A 46 4.06 -1.01 4.36
C VAL A 46 4.26 -1.49 2.94
N CYS A 47 4.76 -2.72 2.78
CA CYS A 47 4.92 -3.37 1.49
C CYS A 47 3.92 -4.52 1.36
N PHE A 48 3.14 -4.53 0.29
CA PHE A 48 2.08 -5.52 0.09
C PHE A 48 1.82 -5.76 -1.41
N ARG A 49 1.00 -6.76 -1.73
CA ARG A 49 0.56 -7.02 -3.10
C ARG A 49 -0.82 -7.67 -3.13
N TYR A 50 -1.50 -7.54 -4.25
CA TYR A 50 -2.64 -8.38 -4.60
C TYR A 50 -2.14 -9.74 -5.10
N GLN A 51 -2.65 -10.83 -4.53
CA GLN A 51 -2.22 -12.20 -4.77
C GLN A 51 -3.42 -13.09 -5.13
N PRO A 52 -3.76 -13.21 -6.43
CA PRO A 52 -4.85 -14.05 -6.89
C PRO A 52 -4.48 -15.52 -7.09
N GLY A 53 -3.22 -15.91 -6.84
CA GLY A 53 -2.65 -17.23 -7.18
C GLY A 53 -1.70 -17.18 -8.39
N LEU A 54 -1.21 -16.00 -8.76
CA LEU A 54 -0.26 -15.80 -9.86
C LEU A 54 1.17 -15.67 -9.32
N THR A 55 2.17 -15.89 -10.19
CA THR A 55 3.59 -15.77 -9.86
C THR A 55 4.38 -15.10 -10.98
N GLY A 56 5.62 -14.68 -10.69
CA GLY A 56 6.55 -14.15 -11.69
C GLY A 56 6.06 -12.86 -12.37
N GLU A 57 6.37 -12.71 -13.66
CA GLU A 57 6.05 -11.50 -14.43
C GLU A 57 4.55 -11.20 -14.52
N ALA A 58 3.69 -12.23 -14.54
CA ALA A 58 2.24 -12.01 -14.56
C ALA A 58 1.74 -11.38 -13.26
N LEU A 59 2.25 -11.82 -12.10
CA LEU A 59 1.93 -11.23 -10.80
C LEU A 59 2.45 -9.80 -10.70
N LYS A 60 3.66 -9.56 -11.20
CA LYS A 60 4.28 -8.23 -11.24
C LYS A 60 3.45 -7.28 -12.10
N ALA A 61 3.16 -7.65 -13.35
CA ALA A 61 2.37 -6.85 -14.28
C ALA A 61 0.99 -6.49 -13.70
N LEU A 62 0.30 -7.46 -13.08
CA LEU A 62 -0.97 -7.21 -12.41
C LEU A 62 -0.85 -6.15 -11.30
N ASN A 63 0.14 -6.27 -10.43
CA ASN A 63 0.33 -5.33 -9.33
C ASN A 63 0.79 -3.95 -9.83
N THR A 64 1.63 -3.89 -10.85
CA THR A 64 2.01 -2.63 -11.50
C THR A 64 0.78 -1.94 -12.08
N GLU A 65 -0.10 -2.66 -12.76
CA GLU A 65 -1.35 -2.09 -13.31
C GLU A 65 -2.28 -1.58 -12.20
N ILE A 66 -2.44 -2.32 -11.10
CA ILE A 66 -3.21 -1.85 -9.93
C ILE A 66 -2.65 -0.52 -9.42
N MET A 67 -1.32 -0.41 -9.28
CA MET A 67 -0.67 0.83 -8.83
C MET A 67 -0.96 1.99 -9.77
N LEU A 68 -0.81 1.79 -11.08
CA LEU A 68 -1.06 2.82 -12.08
C LEU A 68 -2.51 3.31 -12.02
N ARG A 69 -3.49 2.40 -11.98
CA ARG A 69 -4.90 2.79 -11.88
C ARG A 69 -5.25 3.52 -10.59
N LEU A 70 -4.66 3.12 -9.45
CA LEU A 70 -4.85 3.84 -8.18
C LEU A 70 -4.33 5.29 -8.28
N GLN A 71 -3.19 5.49 -8.94
CA GLN A 71 -2.60 6.82 -9.16
C GLN A 71 -3.43 7.65 -10.14
N GLU A 72 -3.77 7.10 -11.30
CA GLU A 72 -4.51 7.77 -12.36
C GLU A 72 -5.93 8.16 -11.94
N GLN A 73 -6.58 7.34 -11.11
CA GLN A 73 -7.90 7.64 -10.54
C GLN A 73 -7.82 8.61 -9.34
N GLY A 74 -6.62 9.03 -8.94
CA GLY A 74 -6.42 9.94 -7.81
C GLY A 74 -6.76 9.34 -6.45
N ILE A 75 -6.84 8.01 -6.34
CA ILE A 75 -7.20 7.30 -5.10
C ILE A 75 -6.02 7.30 -4.14
N ALA A 76 -4.85 6.88 -4.62
CA ALA A 76 -3.64 6.81 -3.81
C ALA A 76 -2.38 6.88 -4.69
N ALA A 77 -1.41 7.66 -4.25
CA ALA A 77 -0.09 7.72 -4.87
C ALA A 77 0.88 6.77 -4.13
N LEU A 78 1.06 5.58 -4.68
CA LEU A 78 1.99 4.56 -4.15
C LEU A 78 3.25 4.49 -5.02
N SER A 79 4.33 3.89 -4.53
CA SER A 79 5.40 3.40 -5.39
C SER A 79 5.43 1.87 -5.35
N ASP A 80 6.26 1.24 -6.16
CA ASP A 80 6.62 -0.16 -6.00
C ASP A 80 8.04 -0.31 -5.41
N THR A 81 8.41 -1.55 -5.11
CA THR A 81 9.76 -1.95 -4.70
C THR A 81 9.98 -3.44 -4.98
N THR A 82 11.25 -3.86 -4.91
CA THR A 82 11.63 -5.28 -5.03
C THR A 82 12.18 -5.77 -3.69
N VAL A 83 11.59 -6.84 -3.14
CA VAL A 83 12.03 -7.50 -1.91
C VAL A 83 12.23 -8.98 -2.20
N HIS A 84 13.42 -9.50 -1.93
CA HIS A 84 13.82 -10.89 -2.23
C HIS A 84 13.57 -11.31 -3.69
N GLY A 85 13.74 -10.38 -4.65
CA GLY A 85 13.52 -10.63 -6.08
C GLY A 85 12.06 -10.60 -6.51
N GLU A 86 11.12 -10.34 -5.60
CA GLU A 86 9.69 -10.24 -5.90
C GLU A 86 9.23 -8.77 -5.89
N HIS A 87 8.26 -8.44 -6.74
CA HIS A 87 7.66 -7.10 -6.82
C HIS A 87 6.57 -6.90 -5.77
N TRP A 88 6.60 -5.73 -5.12
CA TRP A 88 5.66 -5.32 -4.07
C TRP A 88 5.24 -3.87 -4.27
N LEU A 89 3.99 -3.57 -3.93
CA LEU A 89 3.53 -2.19 -3.74
C LEU A 89 4.06 -1.67 -2.41
N ARG A 90 4.44 -0.39 -2.38
CA ARG A 90 5.04 0.28 -1.23
C ARG A 90 4.26 1.54 -0.88
N VAL A 91 3.74 1.56 0.34
CA VAL A 91 3.07 2.70 0.94
C VAL A 91 4.04 3.33 1.95
N ALA A 92 4.50 4.55 1.68
CA ALA A 92 5.31 5.33 2.61
C ALA A 92 4.45 6.43 3.24
N ILE A 93 3.97 6.21 4.46
CA ILE A 93 3.03 7.11 5.14
C ILE A 93 3.81 8.29 5.72
N THR A 94 3.84 9.40 4.98
CA THR A 94 4.57 10.62 5.39
C THR A 94 3.64 11.83 5.51
N ASN A 95 2.39 11.70 5.07
CA ASN A 95 1.41 12.77 5.06
C ASN A 95 0.66 12.83 6.40
N HIS A 96 0.90 13.88 7.17
CA HIS A 96 0.20 14.14 8.45
C HIS A 96 -1.32 14.27 8.33
N ARG A 97 -1.88 14.42 7.11
CA ARG A 97 -3.33 14.48 6.85
C ARG A 97 -3.94 13.13 6.52
N THR A 98 -3.15 12.07 6.31
CA THR A 98 -3.69 10.73 6.08
C THR A 98 -4.57 10.33 7.26
N ARG A 99 -5.73 9.77 6.98
CA ARG A 99 -6.70 9.25 7.95
C ARG A 99 -6.89 7.76 7.75
N ARG A 100 -7.52 7.11 8.71
CA ARG A 100 -7.85 5.67 8.60
C ARG A 100 -8.76 5.40 7.39
N GLU A 101 -9.73 6.29 7.15
CA GLU A 101 -10.65 6.21 6.00
C GLU A 101 -9.92 6.19 4.65
N ASP A 102 -8.79 6.89 4.52
CA ASP A 102 -7.96 6.86 3.30
C ASP A 102 -7.28 5.49 3.12
N LEU A 103 -6.88 4.85 4.22
CA LEU A 103 -6.26 3.52 4.22
C LEU A 103 -7.31 2.43 3.96
N ASP A 104 -8.51 2.58 4.50
CA ASP A 104 -9.66 1.72 4.21
C ASP A 104 -10.02 1.81 2.71
N LEU A 105 -10.06 3.03 2.16
CA LEU A 105 -10.29 3.27 0.73
C LEU A 105 -9.19 2.60 -0.12
N LEU A 106 -7.93 2.77 0.25
CA LEU A 106 -6.81 2.17 -0.47
C LEU A 106 -6.95 0.64 -0.57
N VAL A 107 -7.21 -0.04 0.55
CA VAL A 107 -7.34 -1.51 0.58
C VAL A 107 -8.53 -1.96 -0.26
N ARG A 108 -9.69 -1.31 -0.09
CA ARG A 108 -10.91 -1.62 -0.85
C ARG A 108 -10.70 -1.48 -2.36
N GLU A 109 -10.11 -0.37 -2.80
CA GLU A 109 -9.89 -0.11 -4.22
C GLU A 109 -8.78 -0.99 -4.80
N THR A 110 -7.74 -1.33 -4.04
CA THR A 110 -6.72 -2.30 -4.46
C THR A 110 -7.35 -3.67 -4.76
N VAL A 111 -8.23 -4.16 -3.88
CA VAL A 111 -8.94 -5.43 -4.10
C VAL A 111 -9.89 -5.34 -5.30
N ARG A 112 -10.66 -4.24 -5.42
CA ARG A 112 -11.59 -4.04 -6.53
C ARG A 112 -10.86 -4.05 -7.88
N LEU A 113 -9.79 -3.26 -8.01
CA LEU A 113 -8.97 -3.20 -9.22
C LEU A 113 -8.28 -4.53 -9.50
N GLY A 114 -7.73 -5.19 -8.48
CA GLY A 114 -7.12 -6.51 -8.64
C GLY A 114 -8.08 -7.56 -9.17
N HIS A 115 -9.35 -7.54 -8.74
CA HIS A 115 -10.39 -8.41 -9.28
C HIS A 115 -10.76 -8.06 -10.72
N GLU A 116 -10.95 -6.78 -11.01
CA GLU A 116 -11.27 -6.28 -12.34
C GLU A 116 -10.19 -6.65 -13.38
N ILE A 117 -8.92 -6.41 -13.07
CA ILE A 117 -7.81 -6.69 -13.99
C ILE A 117 -7.62 -8.21 -14.17
N ALA A 118 -7.71 -8.98 -13.08
CA ALA A 118 -7.54 -10.44 -13.16
C ALA A 118 -8.65 -11.13 -13.99
N THR A 119 -9.87 -10.59 -13.97
CA THR A 119 -10.99 -11.11 -14.76
C THR A 119 -10.91 -10.67 -16.24
N GLN A 120 -10.45 -9.45 -16.52
CA GLN A 120 -10.24 -8.95 -17.89
C GLN A 120 -9.10 -9.69 -18.61
N GLY A 121 -8.01 -10.04 -17.90
CA GLY A 121 -6.90 -10.82 -18.46
C GLY A 121 -7.21 -12.30 -18.75
N SER A 122 -8.40 -12.79 -18.38
CA SER A 122 -8.83 -14.18 -18.56
C SER A 122 -9.72 -14.41 -19.80
N ALA A 123 -10.01 -13.36 -20.60
CA ALA A 123 -10.77 -13.51 -21.83
C ALA A 123 -9.86 -14.12 -22.93
N PRO A 124 -10.15 -15.32 -23.46
CA PRO A 124 -9.38 -15.88 -24.56
C PRO A 124 -9.63 -15.07 -25.83
N SER A 125 -8.55 -14.63 -26.49
CA SER A 125 -8.55 -14.34 -27.93
C SER A 125 -8.42 -15.65 -28.71
#